data_AF-A0A7I8DQI3-F1
#
_entry.id   AF-A0A7I8DQI3-F1
#
_cell.length_a   1.000
_cell.length_b   1.000
_cell.length_c   1.000
_cell.angle_alpha   90.00
_cell.angle_beta   90.00
_cell.angle_gamma   90.00
#
_symmetry.space_group_name_H-M   'P 1'
#
loop_
_entity.id
_entity.type
_entity.pdbx_description
1 polymer ?
#
loop_
_entity_poly.entity_id
_entity_poly.type
_entity_poly.pdbx_seq_one_letter_code
_entity_poly.pdbx_strand_id
1 'polypeptide(L)'
;MRIRLVKAVVGAGIIAFAVLCIILLRPKEILKTSLTDDIASINLTKYASHETKETLTLTDNNQIIKVMDLLGKAQKTEKSTVNDTPYTDLYYKAELHSENGIRTFFIYQNGKSFYAEEPYSGIYRLTKKAYKDLTHIYTDGIASTPHYAFANP
;
A
#
# COMPACT_ATOMS: atom_id res chain seq x y z
N MET A 1 7.33 -25.26 52.74
CA MET A 1 7.66 -23.98 52.04
C MET A 1 8.01 -24.15 50.56
N ARG A 2 8.81 -25.15 50.17
CA ARG A 2 9.28 -25.36 48.77
C ARG A 2 8.19 -25.60 47.71
N ILE A 3 7.11 -26.30 48.04
CA ILE A 3 6.00 -26.61 47.09
C ILE A 3 5.23 -25.36 46.66
N ARG A 4 5.08 -24.36 47.52
CA ARG A 4 4.40 -23.09 47.20
C ARG A 4 5.21 -22.25 46.21
N LEU A 5 6.54 -22.26 46.36
CA LEU A 5 7.46 -21.54 45.47
C LEU A 5 7.48 -22.14 44.05
N VAL A 6 7.51 -23.48 43.94
CA VAL A 6 7.49 -24.16 42.63
C VAL A 6 6.21 -23.88 41.86
N LYS A 7 5.04 -23.90 42.52
CA LYS A 7 3.76 -23.56 41.87
C LYS A 7 3.70 -22.12 41.38
N ALA A 8 4.27 -21.18 42.14
CA ALA A 8 4.34 -19.77 41.74
C ALA A 8 5.23 -19.56 40.50
N VAL A 9 6.39 -20.23 40.45
CA VAL A 9 7.31 -20.14 39.30
C VAL A 9 6.71 -20.77 38.03
N VAL A 10 6.07 -21.93 38.15
CA VAL A 10 5.36 -22.57 37.02
C VAL A 10 4.21 -21.70 36.53
N GLY A 11 3.41 -21.13 37.44
CA GLY A 11 2.33 -20.21 37.10
C GLY A 11 2.82 -18.96 36.37
N ALA A 12 3.91 -18.34 36.84
CA ALA A 12 4.52 -17.19 36.19
C ALA A 12 5.04 -17.53 34.77
N GLY A 13 5.62 -18.72 34.59
CA GLY A 13 6.07 -19.20 33.27
C GLY A 13 4.92 -19.37 32.27
N ILE A 14 3.77 -19.90 32.72
CA ILE A 14 2.58 -20.06 31.87
C ILE A 14 2.03 -18.70 31.45
N ILE A 15 1.97 -17.73 32.37
CA ILE A 15 1.50 -16.37 32.06
C ILE A 15 2.44 -15.68 31.06
N ALA A 16 3.75 -15.76 31.27
CA ALA A 16 4.72 -15.19 30.34
C ALA A 16 4.63 -15.81 28.93
N PHE A 17 4.44 -17.13 28.85
CA PHE A 17 4.25 -17.82 27.58
C PHE A 17 2.94 -17.43 26.89
N ALA A 18 1.85 -17.32 27.63
CA ALA A 18 0.57 -16.85 27.08
C ALA A 18 0.66 -15.42 26.54
N VAL A 19 1.32 -14.51 27.27
CA VAL A 19 1.55 -13.13 26.82
C VAL A 19 2.41 -13.10 25.55
N LEU A 20 3.48 -13.90 25.49
CA LEU A 20 4.32 -14.03 24.30
C LEU A 20 3.53 -14.57 23.09
N CYS A 21 2.71 -15.60 23.29
CA CYS A 21 1.83 -16.13 22.25
C CYS A 21 0.84 -15.07 21.75
N ILE A 22 0.23 -14.28 22.64
CA ILE A 22 -0.69 -13.19 22.25
C ILE A 22 0.04 -12.12 21.42
N ILE A 23 1.29 -11.79 21.75
CA ILE A 23 2.11 -10.84 20.97
C ILE A 23 2.43 -11.40 19.57
N LEU A 24 2.78 -12.69 19.47
CA LEU A 24 3.13 -13.34 18.19
C LEU A 24 1.91 -13.64 17.30
N LEU A 25 0.71 -13.78 17.88
CA LEU A 25 -0.53 -14.12 17.17
C LEU A 25 -1.32 -12.89 16.68
N ARG A 26 -0.78 -11.67 16.82
CA ARG A 26 -1.47 -10.46 16.33
C ARG A 26 -1.70 -10.57 14.82
N PRO A 27 -2.96 -10.51 14.35
CA PRO A 27 -3.25 -10.51 12.92
C PRO A 27 -2.58 -9.27 12.30
N LYS A 28 -1.81 -9.47 11.23
CA LYS A 28 -1.24 -8.36 10.48
C LYS A 28 -2.38 -7.63 9.78
N GLU A 29 -2.61 -6.37 10.15
CA GLU A 29 -3.58 -5.52 9.44
C GLU A 29 -3.17 -5.39 7.97
N ILE A 30 -4.13 -5.61 7.07
CA ILE A 30 -3.94 -5.55 5.62
C ILE A 30 -4.81 -4.42 5.09
N LEU A 31 -4.31 -3.66 4.11
CA LEU A 31 -4.97 -2.47 3.59
C LEU A 31 -6.40 -2.72 3.07
N LYS A 32 -6.71 -3.95 2.63
CA LYS A 32 -8.03 -4.33 2.08
C LYS A 32 -9.21 -3.94 2.98
N THR A 33 -9.06 -4.00 4.30
CA THR A 33 -10.16 -3.63 5.23
C THR A 33 -10.51 -2.15 5.18
N SER A 34 -9.60 -1.31 4.71
CA SER A 34 -9.83 0.13 4.52
C SER A 34 -10.32 0.48 3.12
N LEU A 35 -10.24 -0.43 2.15
CA LEU A 35 -10.53 -0.19 0.73
C LEU A 35 -11.93 -0.74 0.37
N THR A 36 -12.97 -0.19 1.00
CA THR A 36 -14.37 -0.61 0.83
C THR A 36 -15.21 0.34 -0.02
N ASP A 37 -14.65 1.46 -0.45
CA ASP A 37 -15.36 2.45 -1.25
C ASP A 37 -15.61 1.94 -2.68
N ASP A 38 -16.76 2.31 -3.24
CA ASP A 38 -17.05 2.11 -4.66
C ASP A 38 -16.22 3.11 -5.47
N ILE A 39 -15.10 2.62 -6.00
CA ILE A 39 -14.15 3.42 -6.78
C ILE A 39 -14.66 3.56 -8.22
N ALA A 40 -14.94 4.79 -8.63
CA ALA A 40 -15.38 5.12 -9.99
C ALA A 40 -14.22 5.23 -10.98
N SER A 41 -13.07 5.74 -10.54
CA SER A 41 -11.88 5.83 -11.37
C SER A 41 -10.59 5.86 -10.54
N ILE A 42 -9.47 5.53 -11.19
CA ILE A 42 -8.14 5.64 -10.60
C ILE A 42 -7.23 6.43 -11.52
N ASN A 43 -6.62 7.50 -11.01
CA ASN A 43 -5.53 8.17 -11.71
C ASN A 43 -4.19 7.64 -11.20
N LEU A 44 -3.38 7.11 -12.12
CA LEU A 44 -2.01 6.67 -11.86
C LEU A 44 -1.04 7.62 -12.53
N THR A 45 -0.26 8.34 -11.71
CA THR A 45 0.73 9.31 -12.20
C THR A 45 2.11 8.92 -11.74
N LYS A 46 3.09 8.90 -12.64
CA LYS A 46 4.49 8.66 -12.28
C LYS A 46 5.20 9.98 -12.03
N TYR A 47 5.95 10.05 -10.93
CA TYR A 47 6.82 11.16 -10.59
C TYR A 47 8.28 10.70 -10.58
N ALA A 48 9.15 11.49 -11.18
CA ALA A 48 10.60 11.26 -11.19
C ALA A 48 11.31 12.59 -10.91
N SER A 49 12.11 12.66 -9.84
CA SER A 49 12.81 13.89 -9.40
C SER A 49 11.87 15.09 -9.28
N HIS A 50 10.67 14.87 -8.73
CA HIS A 50 9.59 15.85 -8.61
C HIS A 50 8.98 16.37 -9.94
N GLU A 51 9.42 15.87 -11.08
CA GLU A 51 8.77 16.09 -12.36
C GLU A 51 7.61 15.10 -12.56
N THR A 52 6.49 15.62 -13.04
CA THR A 52 5.29 14.83 -13.32
C THR A 52 5.38 14.25 -14.72
N LYS A 53 5.14 12.94 -14.86
CA LYS A 53 4.95 12.28 -16.16
C LYS A 53 3.47 12.19 -16.52
N GLU A 54 3.17 11.57 -17.67
CA GLU A 54 1.79 11.31 -18.10
C GLU A 54 0.98 10.58 -17.03
N THR A 55 -0.28 10.98 -16.92
CA THR A 55 -1.27 10.40 -16.01
C THR A 55 -2.11 9.39 -16.77
N LEU A 56 -2.13 8.15 -16.28
CA LEU A 56 -3.04 7.11 -16.77
C LEU A 56 -4.34 7.18 -15.98
N THR A 57 -5.46 7.38 -16.67
CA THR A 57 -6.80 7.32 -16.06
C THR A 57 -7.42 5.95 -16.31
N LEU A 58 -7.76 5.24 -15.25
CA LEU A 58 -8.43 3.94 -15.29
C LEU A 58 -9.91 4.12 -14.97
N THR A 59 -10.77 3.80 -15.93
CA THR A 59 -12.24 3.75 -15.77
C THR A 59 -12.80 2.35 -16.02
N ASP A 60 -11.98 1.41 -16.53
CA ASP A 60 -12.38 0.03 -16.70
C ASP A 60 -12.43 -0.70 -15.34
N ASN A 61 -13.56 -1.30 -15.03
CA ASN A 61 -13.81 -1.97 -13.75
C ASN A 61 -12.81 -3.09 -13.46
N ASN A 62 -12.37 -3.86 -14.46
CA ASN A 62 -11.41 -4.94 -14.23
C ASN A 62 -10.03 -4.39 -13.85
N GLN A 63 -9.61 -3.30 -14.49
CA GLN A 63 -8.35 -2.62 -14.14
C GLN A 63 -8.42 -1.97 -12.75
N ILE A 64 -9.54 -1.32 -12.42
CA ILE A 64 -9.79 -0.76 -11.08
C ILE A 64 -9.70 -1.85 -10.01
N ILE A 65 -10.45 -2.95 -10.18
CA ILE A 65 -10.45 -4.09 -9.24
C ILE A 65 -9.03 -4.67 -9.08
N LYS A 66 -8.28 -4.77 -10.18
CA LYS A 66 -6.90 -5.28 -10.14
C LYS A 66 -5.97 -4.37 -9.32
N VAL A 67 -6.04 -3.06 -9.50
CA VAL A 67 -5.24 -2.10 -8.68
C VAL A 67 -5.66 -2.19 -7.21
N MET A 68 -6.95 -2.23 -6.94
CA MET A 68 -7.51 -2.34 -5.59
C MET A 68 -7.10 -3.63 -4.88
N ASP A 69 -7.07 -4.77 -5.58
CA ASP A 69 -6.61 -6.04 -5.03
C ASP A 69 -5.09 -6.03 -4.75
N LEU A 70 -4.29 -5.42 -5.63
CA LEU A 70 -2.85 -5.28 -5.43
C LEU A 70 -2.52 -4.40 -4.23
N LEU A 71 -3.21 -3.25 -4.08
CA LEU A 71 -3.11 -2.39 -2.91
C LEU A 71 -3.64 -3.09 -1.65
N GLY A 72 -4.80 -3.73 -1.74
CA GLY A 72 -5.45 -4.42 -0.64
C GLY A 72 -4.63 -5.55 -0.03
N LYS A 73 -3.64 -6.10 -0.75
CA LYS A 73 -2.69 -7.10 -0.23
C LYS A 73 -1.52 -6.52 0.56
N ALA A 74 -1.38 -5.18 0.63
CA ALA A 74 -0.31 -4.52 1.34
C ALA A 74 -0.45 -4.68 2.87
N GLN A 75 0.63 -5.03 3.55
CA GLN A 75 0.65 -5.25 5.00
C GLN A 75 1.01 -3.95 5.72
N LYS A 76 0.20 -3.53 6.69
CA LYS A 76 0.49 -2.34 7.49
C LYS A 76 1.85 -2.49 8.19
N THR A 77 2.63 -1.42 8.18
CA THR A 77 3.90 -1.34 8.90
C THR A 77 3.73 -0.56 10.20
N GLU A 78 4.68 -0.66 11.11
CA GLU A 78 4.71 0.14 12.34
C GLU A 78 5.18 1.59 12.11
N LYS A 79 5.49 1.96 10.86
CA LYS A 79 5.96 3.31 10.54
C LYS A 79 4.78 4.27 10.47
N SER A 80 4.86 5.35 11.24
CA SER A 80 3.98 6.50 11.10
C SER A 80 4.35 7.32 9.86
N THR A 81 3.34 7.85 9.18
CA THR A 81 3.53 8.87 8.14
C THR A 81 3.17 10.24 8.72
N VAL A 82 4.02 11.23 8.45
CA VAL A 82 3.79 12.65 8.76
C VAL A 82 4.07 13.51 7.53
N ASN A 83 4.25 12.88 6.37
CA ASN A 83 4.69 13.53 5.14
C ASN A 83 3.54 13.65 4.16
N ASP A 84 3.43 14.80 3.50
CA ASP A 84 2.48 15.00 2.39
C ASP A 84 2.91 14.29 1.10
N THR A 85 4.21 13.99 0.96
CA THR A 85 4.79 13.27 -0.18
C THR A 85 5.90 12.31 0.27
N PRO A 86 6.17 11.23 -0.48
CA PRO A 86 7.19 10.26 -0.08
C PRO A 86 8.60 10.86 -0.24
N TYR A 87 9.51 10.50 0.67
CA TYR A 87 10.91 10.94 0.60
C TYR A 87 11.72 10.08 -0.39
N THR A 88 11.35 10.14 -1.66
CA THR A 88 11.98 9.40 -2.76
C THR A 88 11.75 10.12 -4.08
N ASP A 89 12.76 10.10 -4.96
CA ASP A 89 12.68 10.78 -6.26
C ASP A 89 11.72 10.07 -7.21
N LEU A 90 11.57 8.76 -7.09
CA LEU A 90 10.74 7.95 -7.99
C LEU A 90 9.59 7.31 -7.22
N TYR A 91 8.37 7.72 -7.57
CA TYR A 91 7.15 7.14 -7.03
C TYR A 91 6.00 7.23 -8.02
N TYR A 92 4.93 6.50 -7.72
CA TYR A 92 3.66 6.59 -8.42
C TYR A 92 2.62 7.12 -7.44
N LYS A 93 1.83 8.10 -7.87
CA LYS A 93 0.66 8.59 -7.14
C LYS A 93 -0.57 7.89 -7.71
N ALA A 94 -1.31 7.20 -6.86
CA ALA A 94 -2.60 6.60 -7.17
C ALA A 94 -3.69 7.40 -6.46
N GLU A 95 -4.59 8.02 -7.22
CA GLU A 95 -5.75 8.73 -6.69
C GLU A 95 -7.00 7.90 -6.98
N LEU A 96 -7.61 7.37 -5.93
CA LEU A 96 -8.84 6.58 -5.99
C LEU A 96 -10.01 7.53 -5.84
N HIS A 97 -10.77 7.73 -6.91
CA HIS A 97 -11.94 8.60 -6.92
C HIS A 97 -13.20 7.79 -6.59
N SER A 98 -13.92 8.21 -5.55
CA SER A 98 -15.20 7.65 -5.13
C SER A 98 -16.17 8.78 -4.82
N GLU A 99 -17.44 8.44 -4.58
CA GLU A 99 -18.44 9.42 -4.11
C GLU A 99 -18.07 10.01 -2.74
N ASN A 100 -17.33 9.26 -1.91
CA ASN A 100 -16.87 9.69 -0.58
C ASN A 100 -15.65 10.62 -0.63
N GLY A 101 -15.11 10.88 -1.83
CA GLY A 101 -13.93 11.71 -2.05
C GLY A 101 -12.77 10.94 -2.67
N ILE A 102 -11.58 11.56 -2.58
CA ILE A 102 -10.36 11.05 -3.20
C ILE A 102 -9.44 10.52 -2.12
N ARG A 103 -9.02 9.26 -2.27
CA ARG A 103 -7.95 8.68 -1.45
C ARG A 103 -6.66 8.62 -2.25
N THR A 104 -5.57 9.09 -1.67
CA THR A 104 -4.26 9.15 -2.33
C THR A 104 -3.30 8.14 -1.73
N PHE A 105 -2.68 7.34 -2.60
CA PHE A 105 -1.60 6.44 -2.26
C PHE A 105 -0.33 6.78 -3.03
N PHE A 106 0.79 6.83 -2.32
CA PHE A 106 2.13 6.93 -2.90
C PHE A 106 2.79 5.56 -2.92
N ILE A 107 3.11 5.06 -4.12
CA ILE A 107 3.70 3.74 -4.33
C ILE A 107 5.16 3.92 -4.73
N TYR A 108 6.07 3.34 -3.94
CA TYR A 108 7.51 3.53 -4.17
C TYR A 108 8.36 2.36 -3.70
N GLN A 109 9.59 2.33 -4.20
CA GLN A 109 10.65 1.47 -3.70
C GLN A 109 11.58 2.28 -2.80
N ASN A 110 11.92 1.75 -1.62
CA ASN A 110 12.99 2.27 -0.78
C ASN A 110 13.93 1.10 -0.42
N GLY A 111 15.16 1.18 -0.93
CA GLY A 111 16.13 0.09 -0.87
C GLY A 111 15.60 -1.17 -1.56
N LYS A 112 15.49 -2.28 -0.80
CA LYS A 112 14.97 -3.57 -1.29
C LYS A 112 13.48 -3.80 -0.99
N SER A 113 12.81 -2.82 -0.39
CA SER A 113 11.40 -2.92 0.03
C SER A 113 10.52 -2.00 -0.80
N PHE A 114 9.24 -2.37 -0.90
CA PHE A 114 8.23 -1.68 -1.70
C PHE A 114 7.08 -1.29 -0.81
N TYR A 115 6.53 -0.10 -1.02
CA TYR A 115 5.54 0.48 -0.13
C TYR A 115 4.40 1.13 -0.92
N ALA A 116 3.22 1.12 -0.30
CA ALA A 116 2.11 2.02 -0.60
C ALA A 116 1.89 2.85 0.67
N GLU A 117 1.88 4.17 0.55
CA GLU A 117 1.73 5.10 1.66
C GLU A 117 0.50 5.96 1.45
N GLU A 118 -0.40 5.97 2.43
CA GLU A 118 -1.54 6.89 2.46
C GLU A 118 -1.22 7.99 3.48
N PRO A 119 -1.14 9.26 3.06
CA PRO A 119 -0.79 10.37 3.94
C PRO A 119 -1.65 10.39 5.21
N TYR A 120 -1.01 10.61 6.36
CA TYR A 120 -1.63 10.62 7.70
C TYR A 120 -2.32 9.31 8.15
N SER A 121 -2.45 8.31 7.29
CA SER A 121 -3.12 7.04 7.58
C SER A 121 -2.14 5.90 7.83
N GLY A 122 -1.08 5.77 7.02
CA GLY A 122 -0.03 4.78 7.26
C GLY A 122 0.79 4.36 6.06
N ILE A 123 1.85 3.62 6.35
CA ILE A 123 2.73 3.01 5.36
C ILE A 123 2.49 1.50 5.33
N TYR A 124 2.23 0.96 4.15
CA TYR A 124 1.91 -0.44 3.90
C TYR A 124 2.97 -1.07 3.02
N ARG A 125 3.46 -2.24 3.39
CA ARG A 125 4.48 -2.99 2.64
C ARG A 125 3.84 -3.81 1.53
N LEU A 126 4.31 -3.58 0.31
CA LEU A 126 3.97 -4.38 -0.86
C LEU A 126 4.97 -5.52 -1.05
N THR A 127 4.50 -6.60 -1.69
CA THR A 127 5.41 -7.61 -2.25
C THR A 127 6.07 -7.06 -3.51
N LYS A 128 7.27 -7.58 -3.85
CA LYS A 128 7.94 -7.23 -5.12
C LYS A 128 7.05 -7.50 -6.34
N LYS A 129 6.27 -8.59 -6.30
CA LYS A 129 5.33 -8.94 -7.37
C LYS A 129 4.21 -7.91 -7.47
N ALA A 130 3.58 -7.55 -6.35
CA ALA A 130 2.49 -6.58 -6.35
C ALA A 130 2.95 -5.19 -6.85
N TYR A 131 4.12 -4.74 -6.41
CA TYR A 131 4.74 -3.52 -6.92
C TYR A 131 4.95 -3.58 -8.43
N LYS A 132 5.57 -4.65 -8.94
CA LYS A 132 5.80 -4.82 -10.38
C LYS A 132 4.50 -4.82 -11.18
N ASP A 133 3.51 -5.59 -10.74
CA ASP A 133 2.21 -5.69 -11.40
C ASP A 133 1.51 -4.31 -11.44
N LEU A 134 1.56 -3.52 -10.35
CA LEU A 134 1.05 -2.14 -10.33
C LEU A 134 1.79 -1.24 -11.31
N THR A 135 3.12 -1.30 -11.34
CA THR A 135 3.90 -0.47 -12.27
C THR A 135 3.71 -0.86 -13.73
N HIS A 136 3.43 -2.14 -14.02
CA HIS A 136 3.11 -2.61 -15.37
C HIS A 136 1.75 -2.10 -15.85
N ILE A 137 0.73 -2.07 -14.98
CA ILE A 137 -0.57 -1.47 -15.33
C ILE A 137 -0.36 -0.02 -15.83
N TYR A 138 0.50 0.75 -15.15
CA TYR A 138 0.86 2.08 -15.60
C TYR A 138 1.58 2.08 -16.95
N THR A 139 2.67 1.31 -17.11
CA THR A 139 3.47 1.36 -18.34
C THR A 139 2.69 0.88 -19.55
N ASP A 140 1.89 -0.18 -19.39
CA ASP A 140 1.11 -0.79 -20.46
C ASP A 140 -0.05 0.13 -20.85
N GLY A 141 -0.70 0.77 -19.87
CA GLY A 141 -1.77 1.73 -20.11
C GLY A 141 -1.27 2.97 -20.85
N ILE A 142 -0.15 3.56 -20.41
CA ILE A 142 0.47 4.70 -21.10
C ILE A 142 0.86 4.32 -22.53
N ALA A 143 1.53 3.18 -22.74
CA ALA A 143 1.93 2.73 -24.08
C ALA A 143 0.75 2.46 -25.02
N SER A 144 -0.42 2.14 -24.47
CA SER A 144 -1.66 1.91 -25.23
C SER A 144 -2.45 3.19 -25.50
N THR A 145 -2.05 4.32 -24.92
CA THR A 145 -2.69 5.61 -25.15
C THR A 145 -2.21 6.15 -26.50
N PRO A 146 -3.08 6.40 -27.50
CA PRO A 146 -2.64 6.89 -28.79
C PRO A 146 -2.02 8.27 -28.61
N HIS A 147 -0.71 8.38 -28.81
CA HIS A 147 -0.06 9.67 -29.01
C HIS A 147 -0.63 10.27 -30.29
N TYR A 148 -1.54 11.24 -30.15
CA TYR A 148 -1.89 12.11 -31.27
C TYR A 148 -0.62 12.86 -31.66
N ALA A 149 0.11 12.32 -32.63
CA ALA A 149 1.12 13.06 -33.35
C ALA A 149 0.40 14.24 -33.97
N PHE A 150 0.66 15.44 -33.46
CA PHE A 150 0.30 16.66 -34.16
C PHE A 150 0.97 16.59 -35.53
N ALA A 151 0.20 16.22 -36.55
CA ALA A 151 0.58 16.44 -37.93
C ALA A 151 0.72 17.96 -38.08
N ASN A 152 1.96 18.42 -38.20
CA ASN A 152 2.24 19.82 -38.49
C ASN A 152 1.63 20.14 -39.88
N PRO A 153 0.94 21.28 -40.04
CA PRO A 153 0.27 21.64 -41.30
C PRO A 153 1.24 21.79 -42.47
#